data_AF-A0A6P1E547-F1
#
_entry.id   AF-A0A6P1E547-F1
#
_cell.length_a   1.000
_cell.length_b   1.000
_cell.length_c   1.000
_cell.angle_alpha   90.00
_cell.angle_beta   90.00
_cell.angle_gamma   90.00
#
_symmetry.space_group_name_H-M   'P 1'
#
loop_
_entity.id
_entity.type
_entity.pdbx_description
1 polymer ?
#
loop_
_entity_poly.entity_id
_entity_poly.type
_entity_poly.pdbx_seq_one_letter_code
_entity_poly.pdbx_strand_id
1 'polypeptide(L)' 'MPYRITWEETGVYCQFWGDIATASVVAMLRDVSSDARFDKIHYWLTDYLAVTRVSASPREVDDIIALEFSTVQKGS' A
#
# COMPACT_ATOMS: atom_id res chain seq x y z
N MET A 1 -7.17 -6.36 -9.76
CA MET A 1 -6.33 -5.59 -8.84
C MET A 1 -5.13 -6.45 -8.50
N PRO A 2 -3.97 -6.23 -9.13
CA PRO A 2 -2.85 -7.15 -9.00
C PRO A 2 -1.97 -6.72 -7.83
N TYR A 3 -2.48 -6.90 -6.61
CA TYR A 3 -1.66 -6.86 -5.41
C TYR A 3 -1.94 -8.05 -4.49
N ARG A 4 -0.96 -8.37 -3.66
CA ARG A 4 -1.02 -9.39 -2.63
C ARG A 4 -0.46 -8.82 -1.35
N ILE A 5 -1.20 -9.02 -0.27
CA ILE A 5 -0.77 -8.65 1.08
C ILE A 5 -0.37 -9.93 1.80
N THR A 6 0.87 -9.98 2.28
CA THR A 6 1.39 -11.04 3.13
C THR A 6 1.73 -10.41 4.47
N TRP A 7 1.09 -10.89 5.53
CA TRP A 7 1.42 -10.50 6.89
C TRP A 7 2.53 -11.38 7.42
N GLU A 8 3.56 -10.75 7.94
CA GLU A 8 4.71 -11.38 8.57
C GLU A 8 4.64 -11.17 10.09
N GLU A 9 5.53 -11.80 10.84
CA GLU A 9 5.47 -11.77 12.31
C GLU A 9 5.52 -10.33 12.88
N THR A 10 6.32 -9.47 12.27
CA THR A 10 6.52 -8.09 12.72
C THR A 10 6.31 -7.06 11.60
N GLY A 11 5.64 -7.43 10.52
CA GLY A 11 5.47 -6.50 9.40
C GLY A 11 4.46 -6.94 8.36
N VAL A 12 4.37 -6.15 7.31
CA VAL A 12 3.52 -6.43 6.16
C VAL A 12 4.32 -6.27 4.87
N TYR A 13 4.17 -7.24 3.98
CA TYR A 13 4.73 -7.24 2.64
C TYR A 13 3.60 -7.13 1.60
N CYS A 14 3.63 -6.07 0.82
CA CYS A 14 2.65 -5.77 -0.22
C CYS A 14 3.31 -5.87 -1.59
N GLN A 15 2.95 -6.88 -2.38
CA GLN A 15 3.50 -7.05 -3.72
C GLN A 15 2.50 -6.58 -4.77
N PHE A 16 2.96 -5.79 -5.73
CA PHE A 16 2.23 -5.41 -6.94
C PHE A 16 2.83 -6.10 -8.18
N TRP A 17 2.00 -6.37 -9.19
CA TRP A 17 2.47 -6.90 -10.47
C TRP A 17 1.68 -6.37 -11.66
N GLY A 18 2.27 -6.43 -12.85
CA GLY A 18 1.63 -6.01 -14.10
C GLY A 18 1.30 -4.51 -14.13
N ASP A 19 0.21 -4.16 -14.80
CA ASP A 19 -0.24 -2.78 -14.93
C ASP A 19 -1.08 -2.38 -13.71
N ILE A 20 -0.63 -1.35 -13.00
CA ILE A 20 -1.30 -0.84 -11.80
C ILE A 20 -1.80 0.59 -12.00
N ALA A 21 -2.94 0.89 -11.38
CA ALA A 21 -3.48 2.25 -11.26
C ALA A 21 -3.38 2.70 -9.80
N THR A 22 -3.47 4.00 -9.58
CA THR A 22 -3.55 4.62 -8.23
C THR A 22 -4.63 3.99 -7.35
N ALA A 23 -5.77 3.62 -7.95
CA ALA A 23 -6.84 2.89 -7.26
C ALA A 23 -6.39 1.56 -6.64
N SER A 24 -5.41 0.86 -7.23
CA SER A 24 -4.83 -0.35 -6.65
C SER A 24 -4.05 -0.05 -5.37
N VAL A 25 -3.31 1.07 -5.35
CA VAL A 25 -2.55 1.51 -4.17
C VAL A 25 -3.51 1.91 -3.05
N VAL A 26 -4.54 2.69 -3.36
CA VAL A 26 -5.57 3.09 -2.39
C VAL A 26 -6.30 1.89 -1.80
N ALA A 27 -6.65 0.90 -2.64
CA ALA A 27 -7.29 -0.33 -2.18
C ALA A 27 -6.37 -1.11 -1.23
N MET A 28 -5.09 -1.28 -1.59
CA MET A 28 -4.10 -1.94 -0.75
C MET A 28 -3.90 -1.21 0.59
N LEU A 29 -3.75 0.12 0.58
CA LEU A 29 -3.63 0.93 1.81
C LEU A 29 -4.84 0.73 2.73
N ARG A 30 -6.04 0.70 2.17
CA ARG A 30 -7.27 0.46 2.92
C ARG A 30 -7.29 -0.94 3.54
N ASP A 31 -6.96 -1.96 2.75
CA ASP A 31 -6.94 -3.34 3.23
C ASP A 31 -5.95 -3.51 4.38
N VAL A 32 -4.72 -3.01 4.22
CA VAL A 32 -3.68 -3.07 5.26
C VAL A 32 -4.11 -2.30 6.51
N SER A 33 -4.52 -1.04 6.37
CA SER A 33 -4.89 -0.18 7.52
C SER A 33 -6.18 -0.59 8.23
N SER A 34 -7.01 -1.44 7.62
CA SER A 34 -8.23 -1.97 8.23
C SER A 34 -8.02 -3.27 9.02
N ASP A 35 -6.87 -3.91 8.88
CA ASP A 35 -6.54 -5.15 9.58
C ASP A 35 -6.01 -4.84 10.98
N ALA A 36 -6.49 -5.54 12.01
CA ALA A 36 -6.08 -5.33 13.40
C ALA A 36 -4.58 -5.62 13.67
N ARG A 37 -3.90 -6.32 12.76
CA ARG A 37 -2.43 -6.51 12.82
C ARG A 37 -1.66 -5.25 12.46
N PHE A 38 -2.28 -4.29 11.79
CA PHE A 38 -1.65 -3.04 11.36
C PHE A 38 -1.01 -2.29 12.54
N ASP A 39 -1.70 -2.19 13.67
CA ASP A 39 -1.20 -1.48 14.86
C ASP A 39 0.04 -2.12 15.50
N LYS A 40 0.46 -3.30 15.01
CA LYS A 40 1.58 -4.08 15.56
C LYS A 40 2.74 -4.23 14.58
N ILE A 41 2.65 -3.65 13.38
CA ILE A 41 3.74 -3.77 12.41
C ILE A 41 4.91 -2.89 12.81
N HIS A 42 6.12 -3.42 12.67
CA HIS A 42 7.36 -2.68 12.81
C HIS A 42 7.89 -2.23 11.45
N TYR A 43 7.49 -2.92 10.38
CA TYR A 43 7.85 -2.54 9.02
C TYR A 43 6.72 -2.78 8.03
N TRP A 44 6.79 -1.99 6.96
CA TRP A 44 6.00 -2.14 5.76
C TRP A 44 6.96 -2.22 4.57
N LEU A 45 6.85 -3.29 3.79
CA LEU A 45 7.58 -3.45 2.53
C LEU A 45 6.61 -3.44 1.37
N THR A 46 6.85 -2.55 0.39
CA THR A 46 6.08 -2.52 -0.85
C THR A 46 6.97 -2.90 -2.01
N ASP A 47 6.64 -4.01 -2.68
CA ASP A 47 7.38 -4.56 -3.79
C ASP A 47 6.69 -4.23 -5.13
N TYR A 48 7.41 -3.46 -5.94
CA TYR A 48 7.01 -3.08 -7.29
C TYR A 48 7.85 -3.75 -8.39
N LEU A 49 8.70 -4.73 -8.07
CA LEU A 49 9.64 -5.35 -9.01
C LEU A 49 8.94 -6.05 -10.18
N ALA A 50 7.71 -6.53 -9.99
CA ALA A 50 6.91 -7.17 -11.03
C ALA A 50 5.94 -6.22 -11.75
N VAL A 51 5.99 -4.91 -11.47
CA VAL A 51 5.13 -3.90 -12.11
C VAL A 51 5.68 -3.54 -13.48
N THR A 52 4.81 -3.59 -14.48
CA THR A 52 5.14 -3.25 -15.87
C THR A 52 4.78 -1.82 -16.21
N ARG A 53 3.75 -1.26 -15.57
CA ARG A 53 3.28 0.11 -15.79
C ARG A 53 2.52 0.65 -14.59
N VAL A 54 2.70 1.94 -14.31
CA VAL A 54 1.86 2.70 -13.37
C VAL A 54 1.08 3.75 -14.15
N SER A 55 -0.25 3.75 -14.00
CA SER A 55 -1.13 4.79 -14.50
C SER A 55 -1.55 5.71 -13.35
N ALA A 56 -1.07 6.95 -13.39
CA ALA A 56 -1.40 7.97 -12.39
C ALA A 56 -1.44 9.36 -13.04
N SER A 57 -2.44 10.15 -12.68
CA SER A 57 -2.45 11.61 -12.90
C SER A 57 -1.82 12.33 -11.70
N PRO A 58 -1.33 13.57 -11.87
CA PRO A 58 -0.75 14.34 -10.75
C PRO A 58 -1.67 14.43 -9.53
N ARG A 59 -2.97 14.65 -9.76
CA ARG A 59 -3.97 14.72 -8.68
C ARG A 59 -4.09 13.40 -7.91
N GLU A 60 -4.08 12.27 -8.61
CA GLU A 60 -4.20 10.96 -7.96
C GLU A 60 -2.92 10.59 -7.19
N VAL A 61 -1.77 11.14 -7.59
CA VAL A 61 -0.53 11.03 -6.80
C VAL A 61 -0.65 11.83 -5.50
N ASP A 62 -1.18 13.05 -5.55
CA ASP A 62 -1.41 13.86 -4.35
C ASP A 62 -2.36 13.14 -3.35
N ASP A 63 -3.41 12.50 -3.86
CA ASP A 63 -4.35 11.72 -3.05
C ASP A 63 -3.67 10.53 -2.35
N ILE A 64 -2.77 9.81 -3.05
CA ILE A 64 -1.99 8.71 -2.46
C ILE A 64 -1.07 9.24 -1.36
N ILE A 65 -0.36 10.33 -1.62
CA ILE A 65 0.56 10.94 -0.66
C ILE A 65 -0.19 11.31 0.62
N ALA A 66 -1.36 11.96 0.50
CA ALA A 66 -2.19 12.31 1.65
C ALA A 66 -2.63 11.08 2.45
N LEU A 67 -3.03 10.00 1.77
CA LEU A 67 -3.41 8.73 2.39
C LEU A 67 -2.24 8.07 3.12
N GLU A 68 -1.06 7.97 2.51
CA GLU A 68 0.14 7.40 3.14
C GLU A 68 0.54 8.17 4.40
N PHE A 69 0.64 9.49 4.34
CA PHE A 69 1.00 10.31 5.51
C PHE A 69 -0.04 10.22 6.65
N SER A 70 -1.33 10.13 6.32
CA SER A 70 -2.38 9.92 7.33
C SER A 70 -2.31 8.54 7.98
N THR A 71 -1.84 7.54 7.24
CA THR A 71 -1.73 6.15 7.70
C THR A 71 -0.52 5.97 8.62
N VAL A 72 0.59 6.64 8.34
CA VAL A 72 1.78 6.68 9.21
C VAL A 72 1.49 7.33 10.57
N GLN A 73 0.63 8.36 10.61
CA GLN A 73 0.27 9.02 11.86
C GLN A 73 -0.61 8.19 12.81
N LYS A 74 -1.37 7.21 12.30
CA LYS A 74 -2.20 6.35 13.15
C LYS A 74 -1.43 5.27 13.91
N GLY A 75 -0.22 4.94 13.46
CA GLY A 75 0.65 3.96 14.10
C GLY A 75 1.64 4.55 15.13
N SER A 76 1.48 5.82 15.54
CA SER A 76 2.34 6.52 16.52
C SER A 76 1.64 6.75 17.85
#